data_AF-A0A9D9WBK0-F1
#
_entry.id   AF-A0A9D9WBK0-F1
#
_cell.length_a   1.000
_cell.length_b   1.000
_cell.length_c   1.000
_cell.angle_alpha   90.00
_cell.angle_beta   90.00
_cell.angle_gamma   90.00
#
_symmetry.space_group_name_H-M   'P 1'
#
loop_
_entity.id
_entity.type
_entity.pdbx_description
1 polymer ?
#
loop_
_entity_poly.entity_id
_entity_poly.type
_entity_poly.pdbx_seq_one_letter_code
_entity_poly.pdbx_strand_id
1 'polypeptide(L)'
;MNKLNVLLFVLVIASGVAVVTVQDRSRSYTSEIERAQKSAQLLDEQFASMQLEQARLASHANVQVLAQQQGLYVPLIQDVKEINLRQE
;
A
#
# COMPACT_ATOMS: atom_id res chain seq x y z
N MET A 1 -4.59 -61.30 21.42
CA MET A 1 -5.72 -60.34 21.37
C MET A 1 -5.38 -59.00 22.02
N ASN A 2 -4.73 -58.96 23.19
CA ASN A 2 -4.44 -57.69 23.89
C ASN A 2 -3.54 -56.69 23.12
N LYS A 3 -2.56 -57.17 22.33
CA LYS A 3 -1.63 -56.32 21.58
C LYS A 3 -2.31 -55.50 20.47
N LEU A 4 -3.34 -56.08 19.82
CA LEU A 4 -4.08 -55.40 18.76
C LEU A 4 -4.95 -54.28 19.32
N ASN A 5 -5.59 -54.50 20.47
CA ASN A 5 -6.40 -53.48 21.14
C ASN A 5 -5.54 -52.29 21.60
N VAL A 6 -4.34 -52.57 22.13
CA VAL A 6 -3.40 -51.50 22.52
C VAL A 6 -2.94 -50.70 21.31
N LEU A 7 -2.64 -51.36 20.18
CA LEU A 7 -2.29 -50.68 18.93
C LEU A 7 -3.43 -49.76 18.45
N LEU A 8 -4.66 -50.26 18.47
CA LEU A 8 -5.84 -49.51 18.02
C LEU A 8 -6.13 -48.31 18.92
N PHE A 9 -5.93 -48.46 20.23
CA PHE A 9 -6.07 -47.38 21.20
C PHE A 9 -5.04 -46.26 20.97
N VAL A 10 -3.77 -46.62 20.76
CA VAL A 10 -2.70 -45.65 20.44
C VAL A 10 -3.00 -44.93 19.13
N LEU A 11 -3.50 -45.65 18.11
CA LEU A 11 -3.85 -45.07 16.81
C LEU A 11 -4.96 -44.02 16.92
N VAL A 12 -5.99 -44.29 17.73
CA VAL A 12 -7.10 -43.35 17.98
C VAL A 12 -6.61 -42.09 18.70
N ILE A 13 -5.77 -42.25 19.72
CA ILE A 13 -5.17 -41.10 20.44
C ILE A 13 -4.29 -40.29 19.50
N ALA A 14 -3.45 -40.94 18.71
CA ALA A 14 -2.59 -40.28 17.73
C ALA A 14 -3.39 -39.50 16.68
N SER A 15 -4.53 -40.05 16.22
CA SER A 15 -5.45 -39.35 15.31
C SER A 15 -6.05 -38.09 15.93
N GLY A 16 -6.43 -38.14 17.21
CA GLY A 16 -6.94 -36.97 17.93
C GLY A 16 -5.89 -35.86 18.07
N VAL A 17 -4.66 -36.24 18.47
CA VAL A 17 -3.54 -35.29 18.62
C VAL A 17 -3.10 -34.70 17.27
N ALA A 18 -3.08 -35.50 16.21
CA ALA A 18 -2.76 -35.04 14.86
C ALA A 18 -3.74 -33.97 14.35
N VAL A 19 -5.04 -34.12 14.63
CA VAL A 19 -6.05 -33.13 14.22
C VAL A 19 -5.88 -31.81 14.98
N VAL A 20 -5.65 -31.87 16.29
CA VAL A 20 -5.45 -30.66 17.12
C VAL A 20 -4.15 -29.93 16.75
N THR A 21 -3.08 -30.66 16.43
CA THR A 21 -1.81 -30.06 16.00
C THR A 21 -1.89 -29.43 14.61
N VAL A 22 -2.69 -30.00 13.70
CA VAL A 22 -3.00 -29.36 12.40
C VAL A 22 -3.82 -28.08 12.60
N GLN A 23 -4.74 -28.06 13.57
CA GLN A 23 -5.54 -26.89 13.91
C GLN A 23 -4.70 -25.75 14.51
N ASP A 24 -3.67 -26.07 15.31
CA ASP A 24 -2.74 -25.07 15.87
C ASP A 24 -1.74 -24.55 14.81
N ARG A 25 -1.28 -25.41 13.88
CA ARG A 25 -0.48 -24.98 12.71
C ARG A 25 -1.22 -24.04 11.77
N SER A 26 -2.55 -24.16 11.67
CA SER A 26 -3.37 -23.22 10.90
C SER A 26 -3.35 -21.79 11.46
N ARG A 27 -2.87 -21.57 12.69
CA ARG A 27 -2.62 -20.23 13.24
C ARG A 27 -1.20 -19.72 12.89
N SER A 28 -0.25 -20.63 12.66
CA SER A 28 1.15 -20.28 12.41
C SER A 28 1.41 -19.85 10.96
N TYR A 29 0.78 -20.49 9.97
CA TYR A 29 0.88 -20.07 8.55
C TYR A 29 0.22 -18.71 8.28
N THR A 30 -0.76 -18.33 9.10
CA THR A 30 -1.43 -17.04 9.02
C THR A 30 -0.53 -15.90 9.49
N SER A 31 0.44 -16.17 10.38
CA SER A 31 1.25 -15.11 10.99
C SER A 31 2.21 -14.40 10.02
N GLU A 32 2.72 -15.10 9.01
CA GLU A 32 3.63 -14.50 8.01
C GLU A 32 2.85 -13.68 6.97
N ILE A 33 1.69 -14.20 6.55
CA ILE A 33 0.75 -13.49 5.69
C ILE A 33 0.18 -12.27 6.41
N GLU A 34 -0.20 -12.39 7.68
CA GLU A 34 -0.69 -11.27 8.51
C GLU A 34 0.39 -10.19 8.68
N ARG A 35 1.65 -10.57 8.86
CA ARG A 35 2.78 -9.62 8.93
C ARG A 35 2.96 -8.88 7.61
N ALA A 36 2.99 -9.59 6.49
CA ALA A 36 3.13 -8.99 5.17
C ALA A 36 1.93 -8.07 4.85
N GLN A 37 0.71 -8.48 5.18
CA GLN A 37 -0.51 -7.71 4.97
C GLN A 37 -0.54 -6.45 5.84
N LYS A 38 -0.10 -6.53 7.10
CA LYS A 38 0.01 -5.36 7.99
C LYS A 38 1.05 -4.36 7.48
N SER A 39 2.19 -4.83 6.99
CA SER A 39 3.20 -3.96 6.38
C SER A 39 2.68 -3.28 5.11
N ALA A 40 1.92 -4.00 4.27
CA ALA A 40 1.31 -3.43 3.08
C ALA A 40 0.28 -2.33 3.42
N GLN A 41 -0.57 -2.55 4.43
CA GLN A 41 -1.55 -1.56 4.88
C GLN A 41 -0.89 -0.28 5.42
N LEU A 42 0.16 -0.41 6.22
CA LEU A 42 0.94 0.74 6.72
C LEU A 42 1.59 1.55 5.58
N LEU A 43 2.04 0.87 4.53
CA LEU A 43 2.63 1.55 3.38
C LEU A 43 1.57 2.29 2.55
N ASP A 44 0.39 1.70 2.40
CA ASP A 44 -0.73 2.28 1.66
C ASP A 44 -1.29 3.53 2.36
N GLU A 45 -1.40 3.51 3.69
CA GLU A 45 -1.80 4.67 4.49
C GLU A 45 -0.81 5.85 4.33
N GLN A 46 0.49 5.57 4.41
CA GLN A 46 1.52 6.59 4.21
C GLN A 46 1.53 7.13 2.78
N PHE A 47 1.32 6.27 1.80
CA PHE A 47 1.25 6.66 0.40
C PHE A 47 0.02 7.53 0.11
N ALA A 48 -1.13 7.23 0.73
CA ALA A 48 -2.32 8.08 0.63
C ALA A 48 -2.07 9.48 1.21
N SER A 49 -1.39 9.59 2.35
CA SER A 49 -1.00 10.88 2.94
C SER A 49 -0.08 11.68 2.00
N MET A 50 0.95 11.03 1.45
CA MET A 50 1.85 11.68 0.49
C MET A 50 1.14 12.14 -0.79
N GLN A 51 0.16 11.39 -1.30
CA GLN A 51 -0.63 11.81 -2.45
C GLN A 51 -1.48 13.05 -2.16
N LEU A 52 -2.04 13.16 -0.96
CA LEU A 52 -2.77 14.37 -0.54
C LEU A 52 -1.84 15.58 -0.45
N GLU A 53 -0.61 15.39 0.01
CA GLU A 53 0.40 16.46 0.04
C GLU A 53 0.84 16.86 -1.38
N GLN A 54 1.02 15.91 -2.30
CA GLN A 54 1.28 16.20 -3.71
C GLN A 54 0.11 16.96 -4.35
N ALA A 55 -1.13 16.56 -4.10
CA ALA A 55 -2.31 17.28 -4.59
C ALA A 55 -2.37 18.72 -4.02
N ARG A 56 -1.96 18.90 -2.76
CA ARG A 56 -1.83 20.22 -2.15
C ARG A 56 -0.75 21.06 -2.82
N LEU A 57 0.45 20.51 -3.07
CA LEU A 57 1.54 21.23 -3.73
C LEU A 57 1.23 21.54 -5.20
N ALA A 58 0.56 20.63 -5.90
CA ALA A 58 0.11 20.80 -7.29
C ALA A 58 -1.12 21.72 -7.41
N SER A 59 -1.73 22.14 -6.29
CA SER A 59 -2.84 23.09 -6.33
C SER A 59 -2.37 24.42 -6.92
N HIS A 60 -3.16 24.92 -7.87
CA HIS A 60 -2.86 26.13 -8.66
C HIS A 60 -2.55 27.38 -7.80
N ALA A 61 -3.06 27.41 -6.56
CA ALA A 61 -2.80 28.47 -5.59
C ALA A 61 -1.33 28.48 -5.12
N ASN A 62 -0.74 27.31 -4.86
CA ASN A 62 0.64 27.22 -4.39
C ASN A 62 1.64 27.54 -5.52
N VAL A 63 1.34 27.16 -6.76
CA VAL A 63 2.15 27.49 -7.93
C VAL A 63 2.21 29.01 -8.15
N GLN A 64 1.07 29.71 -7.99
CA GLN A 64 1.02 31.17 -8.10
C GLN A 64 1.80 31.89 -6.99
N VAL A 65 1.70 31.40 -5.74
CA VAL A 65 2.49 31.96 -4.62
C VAL A 65 3.99 31.78 -4.86
N LEU A 66 4.41 30.60 -5.33
CA LEU A 66 5.82 30.34 -5.62
C LEU A 66 6.33 31.17 -6.82
N ALA A 67 5.49 31.35 -7.85
CA ALA A 67 5.80 32.20 -8.99
C ALA A 67 5.98 33.67 -8.55
N GLN A 68 5.09 34.19 -7.69
CA GLN A 68 5.23 35.53 -7.13
C GLN A 68 6.50 35.69 -6.28
N GLN A 69 6.86 34.68 -5.47
CA GLN A 69 8.11 34.69 -4.70
C GLN A 69 9.35 34.69 -5.58
N GLN A 70 9.31 34.03 -6.74
CA GLN A 70 10.41 34.01 -7.71
C GLN A 70 10.41 35.23 -8.65
N GLY A 71 9.51 36.21 -8.43
CA GLY A 71 9.41 37.41 -9.26
C GLY A 71 8.83 37.15 -10.66
N LEU A 72 8.22 35.98 -10.87
CA LEU A 72 7.51 35.64 -12.09
C LEU A 72 6.14 36.31 -12.07
N TYR A 73 5.82 37.06 -13.11
CA TYR A 73 4.52 37.70 -13.31
C TYR A 73 3.84 37.09 -14.53
N VAL A 74 2.50 37.06 -14.50
CA VAL A 74 1.72 36.66 -15.66
C VAL A 74 1.89 37.74 -16.73
N PRO A 75 2.34 37.41 -17.95
CA PRO A 75 2.56 38.40 -18.99
C PRO A 75 1.25 39.13 -19.31
N LEU A 76 1.29 40.46 -19.38
CA LEU A 76 0.14 41.25 -19.78
C LEU A 76 -0.06 41.12 -21.30
N ILE A 77 -1.28 41.35 -21.79
CA ILE A 77 -1.59 41.33 -23.24
C ILE A 77 -0.67 42.30 -24.03
N GLN A 78 -0.12 43.31 -23.35
CA GLN A 78 0.83 44.27 -23.91
C GLN A 78 2.23 43.69 -24.17
N ASP A 79 2.62 42.62 -23.49
CA ASP A 79 3.90 41.91 -23.67
C ASP A 79 3.82 40.82 -24.75
N VAL A 80 2.61 40.53 -25.24
CA VAL A 80 2.37 39.52 -26.28
C VAL A 80 2.55 40.17 -27.65
N LYS A 81 3.76 40.01 -28.22
CA LYS A 81 4.02 40.43 -29.60
C LYS A 81 3.69 39.28 -30.56
N GLU A 82 2.54 39.36 -31.21
CA GLU A 82 2.14 38.41 -32.23
C GLU A 82 2.98 38.63 -33.50
N ILE A 83 3.94 37.74 -33.74
CA ILE A 83 4.78 37.79 -34.93
C ILE A 83 4.07 37.02 -36.03
N ASN A 84 3.34 37.72 -36.90
CA ASN A 84 2.80 37.13 -38.12
C ASN A 84 3.96 36.89 -39.09
N LEU A 85 4.46 35.65 -39.11
CA LEU A 85 5.35 35.15 -40.15
C LEU A 85 4.56 35.14 -41.46
N ARG A 86 4.65 36.25 -42.20
CA ARG A 86 4.19 36.33 -43.59
C ARG A 86 4.93 35.23 -44.35
N GLN A 87 4.17 34.19 -44.70
CA GLN A 87 4.59 33.15 -45.63
C GLN A 87 4.91 33.88 -46.96
N GLU A 88 6.17 33.85 -47.36
CA GLU A 88 6.57 34.08 -48.76
C GLU A 88 6.31 32.81 -49.59
#